data_AF-A0A1U8BBI6-F1
#
_entry.id   AF-A0A1U8BBI6-F1
#
_cell.length_a   1.000
_cell.length_b   1.000
_cell.length_c   1.000
_cell.angle_alpha   90.00
_cell.angle_beta   90.00
_cell.angle_gamma   90.00
#
_symmetry.space_group_name_H-M   'P 1'
#
loop_
_entity.id
_entity.type
_entity.pdbx_description
1 polymer ?
#
loop_
_entity_poly.entity_id
_entity_poly.type
_entity_poly.pdbx_seq_one_letter_code
_entity_poly.pdbx_strand_id
1 'polypeptide(L)'
;MSVLSAQALAFPQPRFLPSLSPSSSSHYSLTSPLSSTASSVGILSTKLGKERTLPLLVARASASGFSGSIGHILGDVSIFTASGEPVMFKDLWDQKEGMAVVALLRHFGCPCCWELASTLKESKPLFDSAGVKLIAVGVGTPNKARILAERLTFPLDCLYADLDRKAYDVLGLYYGFGRTFFNPASAKVFSRFESLQKAVKNYTIEATPDDRSSVLQQGGMFVFKGNQLLYARKDEGTGDHAPLDEILDVCCKATVP
;
A
#
# COMPACT_ATOMS: atom_id res chain seq x y z
N MET A 1 25.62 23.14 53.95
CA MET A 1 25.48 24.54 53.49
C MET A 1 26.63 24.87 52.57
N SER A 2 26.38 25.01 51.27
CA SER A 2 27.06 25.95 50.38
C SER A 2 26.34 25.91 49.04
N VAL A 3 25.75 27.04 48.70
CA VAL A 3 24.93 27.30 47.51
C VAL A 3 25.87 27.80 46.43
N LEU A 4 25.81 27.23 45.22
CA LEU A 4 26.52 27.74 44.05
C LEU A 4 25.53 28.03 42.92
N SER A 5 25.79 29.21 42.34
CA SER A 5 24.87 30.11 41.66
C SER A 5 24.61 29.72 40.20
N ALA A 6 23.38 29.93 39.74
CA ALA A 6 22.97 29.77 38.35
C ALA A 6 23.35 31.02 37.53
N GLN A 7 24.15 30.84 36.48
CA GLN A 7 24.40 31.87 35.47
C GLN A 7 23.41 31.73 34.31
N ALA A 8 22.64 32.79 34.08
CA ALA A 8 21.70 32.94 33.00
C ALA A 8 22.42 33.18 31.66
N LEU A 9 22.08 32.39 30.64
CA LEU A 9 22.50 32.63 29.25
C LEU A 9 21.44 33.49 28.56
N ALA A 10 21.85 34.68 28.10
CA ALA A 10 21.03 35.62 27.36
C ALA A 10 20.91 35.22 25.88
N PHE A 11 19.67 35.20 25.37
CA PHE A 11 19.35 35.02 23.94
C PHE A 11 19.44 36.37 23.20
N PRO A 12 20.04 36.44 22.00
CA PRO A 12 20.00 37.65 21.18
C PRO A 12 18.67 37.75 20.40
N GLN A 13 18.07 38.94 20.40
CA GLN A 13 16.87 39.28 19.63
C GLN A 13 17.15 39.47 18.12
N PRO A 14 16.20 39.14 17.22
CA PRO A 14 16.31 39.42 15.80
C PRO A 14 15.98 40.88 15.46
N ARG A 15 16.87 41.52 14.67
CA ARG A 15 16.67 42.86 14.10
C ARG A 15 15.79 42.79 12.84
N PHE A 16 14.75 43.61 12.81
CA PHE A 16 13.92 43.91 11.64
C PHE A 16 14.67 44.80 10.63
N LEU A 17 14.53 44.51 9.33
CA LEU A 17 14.79 45.44 8.22
C LEU A 17 13.81 45.16 7.04
N PRO A 18 13.57 46.15 6.15
CA PRO A 18 12.24 46.47 5.63
C PRO A 18 11.89 45.89 4.25
N SER A 19 10.59 45.98 3.95
CA SER A 19 9.88 45.59 2.73
C SER A 19 10.38 46.28 1.46
N LEU A 20 10.62 45.49 0.41
CA LEU A 20 10.82 45.93 -0.97
C LEU A 20 9.53 45.70 -1.78
N SER A 21 8.99 46.78 -2.33
CA SER A 21 7.86 46.83 -3.25
C SER A 21 8.25 46.31 -4.64
N PRO A 22 7.38 45.58 -5.36
CA PRO A 22 7.58 45.32 -6.78
C PRO A 22 6.86 46.36 -7.65
N SER A 23 7.64 47.06 -8.46
CA SER A 23 7.19 47.81 -9.64
C SER A 23 7.27 46.91 -10.87
N SER A 24 6.16 46.76 -11.60
CA SER A 24 6.16 46.61 -13.07
C SER A 24 4.73 46.64 -13.60
N SER A 25 4.36 47.75 -14.22
CA SER A 25 3.23 47.86 -15.14
C SER A 25 3.79 48.25 -16.50
N SER A 26 3.54 47.41 -17.51
CA SER A 26 3.79 47.75 -18.91
C SER A 26 2.62 47.24 -19.72
N HIS A 27 1.77 48.21 -20.07
CA HIS A 27 0.68 48.11 -21.01
C HIS A 27 1.24 47.96 -22.42
N TYR A 28 0.74 46.98 -23.18
CA TYR A 28 0.67 47.07 -24.63
C TYR A 28 -0.68 46.52 -25.08
N SER A 29 -1.60 47.45 -25.31
CA SER A 29 -2.83 47.22 -26.07
C SER A 29 -2.51 47.39 -27.54
N LEU A 30 -2.82 46.40 -28.37
CA LEU A 30 -2.86 46.54 -29.82
C LEU A 30 -4.25 46.13 -30.33
N THR A 31 -4.74 47.05 -31.14
CA THR A 31 -6.06 47.25 -31.74
C THR A 31 -6.54 46.11 -32.65
N SER A 32 -7.85 45.84 -32.60
CA SER A 32 -8.66 45.15 -33.62
C SER A 32 -8.75 45.98 -34.93
N PRO A 33 -9.22 45.43 -36.08
CA PRO A 33 -10.67 45.29 -36.27
C PRO A 33 -11.17 44.06 -37.06
N LEU A 34 -12.35 43.59 -36.64
CA LEU A 34 -13.56 43.29 -37.43
C LEU A 34 -13.45 42.52 -38.76
N SER A 35 -14.08 41.35 -38.81
CA SER A 35 -15.12 41.12 -39.81
C SER A 35 -16.13 40.06 -39.37
N SER A 36 -17.39 40.34 -39.68
CA SER A 36 -18.64 39.68 -39.31
C SER A 36 -18.86 38.35 -40.04
N THR A 37 -19.60 37.42 -39.42
CA THR A 37 -20.95 37.04 -39.86
C THR A 37 -21.61 36.15 -38.81
N ALA A 38 -22.81 36.52 -38.42
CA ALA A 38 -23.73 35.70 -37.66
C ALA A 38 -24.25 34.53 -38.53
N SER A 39 -24.51 33.38 -37.90
CA SER A 39 -25.78 32.67 -38.07
C SER A 39 -25.89 31.50 -37.08
N SER A 40 -27.08 31.45 -36.52
CA SER A 40 -27.60 30.56 -35.50
C SER A 40 -28.05 29.22 -36.09
N VAL A 41 -27.93 28.18 -35.27
CA VAL A 41 -28.74 26.95 -35.21
C VAL A 41 -28.71 26.00 -36.42
N GLY A 42 -28.11 24.83 -36.17
CA GLY A 42 -28.34 23.60 -36.92
C GLY A 42 -28.06 22.40 -36.02
N ILE A 43 -29.05 21.96 -35.25
CA ILE A 43 -29.04 20.66 -34.59
C ILE A 43 -29.20 19.61 -35.70
N LEU A 44 -28.14 18.88 -36.03
CA LEU A 44 -28.30 17.60 -36.71
C LEU A 44 -27.21 16.59 -36.31
N SER A 45 -27.73 15.47 -35.85
CA SER A 45 -27.10 14.21 -35.47
C SER A 45 -25.95 13.76 -36.37
N THR A 46 -24.81 13.42 -35.77
CA THR A 46 -23.94 12.36 -36.29
C THR A 46 -23.55 11.43 -35.14
N LYS A 47 -23.90 10.15 -35.29
CA LYS A 47 -23.47 9.05 -34.40
C LYS A 47 -21.95 9.02 -34.37
N LEU A 48 -21.35 9.47 -33.28
CA LEU A 48 -19.92 9.27 -33.05
C LEU A 48 -19.71 7.93 -32.34
N GLY A 49 -18.81 7.15 -32.94
CA GLY A 49 -18.58 5.75 -32.65
C GLY A 49 -18.31 5.47 -31.17
N LYS A 50 -18.78 4.30 -30.75
CA LYS A 50 -18.41 3.64 -29.50
C LYS A 50 -16.89 3.52 -29.49
N GLU A 51 -16.20 4.46 -28.84
CA GLU A 51 -14.80 4.27 -28.46
C GLU A 51 -14.76 2.99 -27.64
N ARG A 52 -14.18 1.96 -28.24
CA ARG A 52 -13.80 0.75 -27.53
C ARG A 52 -12.65 1.17 -26.62
N THR A 53 -12.96 1.59 -25.41
CA THR A 53 -12.00 1.61 -24.32
C THR A 53 -11.50 0.18 -24.20
N LEU A 54 -10.31 -0.09 -24.75
CA LEU A 54 -9.63 -1.35 -24.51
C LEU A 54 -9.47 -1.45 -23.00
N PRO A 55 -9.97 -2.51 -22.34
CA PRO A 55 -9.77 -2.65 -20.92
C PRO A 55 -8.25 -2.71 -20.71
N LEU A 56 -7.72 -1.75 -19.96
CA LEU A 56 -6.36 -1.80 -19.45
C LEU A 56 -6.20 -3.17 -18.79
N LEU A 57 -5.37 -4.04 -19.36
CA LEU A 57 -5.12 -5.38 -18.86
C LEU A 57 -4.58 -5.25 -17.43
N VAL A 58 -5.48 -5.38 -16.44
CA VAL A 58 -5.08 -5.58 -15.05
C VAL A 58 -4.30 -6.89 -15.05
N ALA A 59 -3.04 -6.84 -14.60
CA ALA A 59 -2.23 -8.04 -14.45
C ALA A 59 -3.02 -9.07 -13.66
N ARG A 60 -3.41 -10.15 -14.34
CA ARG A 60 -4.23 -11.21 -13.78
C ARG A 60 -3.38 -11.97 -12.75
N ALA A 61 -3.99 -12.35 -11.64
CA ALA A 61 -3.34 -13.24 -10.69
C ALA A 61 -2.84 -14.50 -11.41
N SER A 62 -1.58 -14.87 -11.16
CA SER A 62 -0.99 -16.04 -11.77
C SER A 62 0.14 -16.61 -10.92
N ALA A 63 -0.02 -17.87 -10.52
CA ALA A 63 1.05 -18.65 -9.92
C ALA A 63 2.07 -19.17 -10.96
N SER A 64 1.72 -19.20 -12.26
CA SER A 64 2.58 -19.78 -13.31
C SER A 64 3.87 -19.00 -13.57
N GLY A 65 3.95 -17.75 -13.12
CA GLY A 65 5.16 -16.93 -13.19
C GLY A 65 6.20 -17.26 -12.11
N PHE A 66 5.92 -18.20 -11.21
CA PHE A 66 6.79 -18.58 -10.11
C PHE A 66 7.33 -20.00 -10.28
N SER A 67 8.57 -20.22 -9.80
CA SER A 67 9.15 -21.55 -9.75
C SER A 67 8.36 -22.46 -8.80
N GLY A 68 8.32 -23.77 -9.06
CA GLY A 68 7.70 -24.75 -8.16
C GLY A 68 8.33 -24.80 -6.76
N SER A 69 9.55 -24.27 -6.59
CA SER A 69 10.25 -24.16 -5.31
C SER A 69 9.94 -22.89 -4.52
N ILE A 70 9.07 -22.00 -5.02
CA ILE A 70 8.86 -20.67 -4.40
C ILE A 70 8.41 -20.75 -2.94
N GLY A 71 7.55 -21.71 -2.58
CA GLY A 71 7.11 -21.90 -1.19
C GLY A 71 8.25 -22.31 -0.27
N HIS A 72 9.15 -23.19 -0.73
CA HIS A 72 10.33 -23.58 0.04
C HIS A 72 11.30 -22.40 0.22
N ILE A 73 11.56 -21.63 -0.83
CA ILE A 73 12.45 -20.47 -0.76
C ILE A 73 11.88 -19.41 0.20
N LEU A 74 10.56 -19.13 0.10
CA LEU A 74 9.89 -18.22 1.03
C LEU A 74 9.92 -18.76 2.46
N GLY A 75 9.73 -20.07 2.63
CA GLY A 75 9.76 -20.75 3.93
C GLY A 75 11.07 -20.54 4.70
N ASP A 76 12.19 -20.35 4.00
CA ASP A 76 13.50 -20.09 4.59
C ASP A 76 13.77 -18.60 4.91
N VAL A 77 12.84 -17.70 4.58
CA VAL A 77 12.93 -16.29 4.95
C VAL A 77 12.58 -16.10 6.42
N SER A 78 13.47 -15.42 7.16
CA SER A 78 13.21 -14.97 8.52
C SER A 78 12.58 -13.57 8.53
N ILE A 79 11.49 -13.43 9.27
CA ILE A 79 10.76 -12.19 9.55
C ILE A 79 10.61 -12.04 11.07
N PHE A 80 9.99 -10.96 11.52
CA PHE A 80 9.78 -10.70 12.94
C PHE A 80 8.30 -10.64 13.29
N THR A 81 7.93 -11.17 14.44
CA THR A 81 6.61 -10.88 15.04
C THR A 81 6.52 -9.39 15.39
N ALA A 82 5.31 -8.88 15.62
CA ALA A 82 5.12 -7.53 16.15
C ALA A 82 5.73 -7.31 17.56
N SER A 83 6.05 -8.38 18.30
CA SER A 83 6.79 -8.31 19.57
C SER A 83 8.31 -8.28 19.40
N GLY A 84 8.82 -8.52 18.18
CA GLY A 84 10.25 -8.48 17.88
C GLY A 84 10.96 -9.83 17.89
N GLU A 85 10.22 -10.94 17.99
CA GLU A 85 10.79 -12.28 17.94
C GLU A 85 11.03 -12.71 16.48
N PRO A 86 12.21 -13.24 16.13
CA PRO A 86 12.45 -13.78 14.81
C PRO A 86 11.69 -15.09 14.61
N VAL A 87 11.07 -15.24 13.44
CA VAL A 87 10.34 -16.45 13.00
C VAL A 87 10.64 -16.73 11.53
N MET A 88 10.58 -17.99 11.11
CA MET A 88 10.65 -18.34 9.68
C MET A 88 9.25 -18.52 9.12
N PHE A 89 9.03 -18.21 7.84
CA PHE A 89 7.71 -18.41 7.21
C PHE A 89 7.23 -19.86 7.35
N LYS A 90 8.13 -20.83 7.20
CA LYS A 90 7.77 -22.25 7.28
C LYS A 90 7.18 -22.67 8.63
N ASP A 91 7.39 -21.88 9.68
CA ASP A 91 6.88 -22.15 11.03
C ASP A 91 5.48 -21.55 11.25
N LEU A 92 4.96 -20.76 10.30
CA LEU A 92 3.71 -20.01 10.48
C LEU A 92 2.44 -20.78 10.08
N TRP A 93 2.57 -21.80 9.23
CA TRP A 93 1.50 -22.73 8.86
C TRP A 93 2.06 -24.12 8.56
N ASP A 94 1.21 -25.14 8.48
CA ASP A 94 1.64 -26.48 8.09
C ASP A 94 2.09 -26.52 6.61
N GLN A 95 3.35 -26.84 6.40
CA GLN A 95 4.00 -26.86 5.08
C GLN A 95 3.62 -28.06 4.20
N LYS A 96 2.83 -29.01 4.73
CA LYS A 96 2.34 -30.16 3.96
C LYS A 96 0.96 -29.89 3.38
N GLU A 97 -0.04 -29.71 4.26
CA GLU A 97 -1.44 -29.60 3.84
C GLU A 97 -2.10 -28.28 4.29
N GLY A 98 -1.49 -27.58 5.23
CA GLY A 98 -1.99 -26.30 5.73
C GLY A 98 -2.09 -25.24 4.65
N MET A 99 -3.10 -24.39 4.74
CA MET A 99 -3.31 -23.30 3.79
C MET A 99 -3.08 -21.95 4.44
N ALA A 100 -2.40 -21.05 3.74
CA ALA A 100 -2.10 -19.72 4.22
C ALA A 100 -2.34 -18.65 3.15
N VAL A 101 -2.94 -17.55 3.58
CA VAL A 101 -2.97 -16.29 2.84
C VAL A 101 -1.83 -15.43 3.37
N VAL A 102 -0.88 -15.12 2.49
CA VAL A 102 0.25 -14.25 2.78
C VAL A 102 0.02 -12.90 2.11
N ALA A 103 -0.34 -11.90 2.92
CA ALA A 103 -0.67 -10.54 2.51
C ALA A 103 0.53 -9.62 2.75
N LEU A 104 1.23 -9.23 1.68
CA LEU A 104 2.39 -8.36 1.72
C LEU A 104 1.90 -6.91 1.61
N LEU A 105 1.77 -6.22 2.74
CA LEU A 105 1.54 -4.78 2.79
C LEU A 105 2.77 -4.05 2.23
N ARG A 106 2.59 -2.88 1.61
CA ARG A 106 3.72 -2.08 1.10
C ARG A 106 4.69 -1.67 2.22
N HIS A 107 4.15 -1.07 3.28
CA HIS A 107 4.83 -0.68 4.51
C HIS A 107 3.81 -0.22 5.55
N PHE A 108 4.19 -0.20 6.82
CA PHE A 108 3.27 0.16 7.91
C PHE A 108 2.82 1.62 7.92
N GLY A 109 3.54 2.53 7.26
CA GLY A 109 3.14 3.94 7.10
C GLY A 109 2.29 4.26 5.88
N CYS A 110 1.76 3.26 5.16
CA CYS A 110 1.00 3.51 3.93
C CYS A 110 -0.51 3.57 4.26
N PRO A 111 -1.22 4.68 3.98
CA PRO A 111 -2.68 4.77 4.20
C PRO A 111 -3.48 3.64 3.52
N CYS A 112 -3.15 3.29 2.28
CA CYS A 112 -3.80 2.19 1.58
C CYS A 112 -3.52 0.83 2.24
N CYS A 113 -2.39 0.67 2.93
CA CYS A 113 -2.11 -0.56 3.69
C CYS A 113 -2.90 -0.62 4.99
N TRP A 114 -3.23 0.52 5.61
CA TRP A 114 -4.14 0.57 6.76
C TRP A 114 -5.55 0.19 6.35
N GLU A 115 -5.97 0.62 5.16
CA GLU A 115 -7.22 0.17 4.55
C GLU A 115 -7.24 -1.35 4.37
N LEU A 116 -6.24 -1.91 3.68
CA LEU A 116 -6.14 -3.36 3.46
C LEU A 116 -6.08 -4.12 4.80
N ALA A 117 -5.26 -3.67 5.75
CA ALA A 117 -5.17 -4.30 7.06
C ALA A 117 -6.50 -4.26 7.82
N SER A 118 -7.28 -3.18 7.74
CA SER A 118 -8.62 -3.12 8.31
C SER A 118 -9.55 -4.15 7.66
N THR A 119 -9.51 -4.27 6.34
CA THR A 119 -10.34 -5.26 5.63
C THR A 119 -9.93 -6.70 5.96
N LEU A 120 -8.62 -6.97 6.04
CA LEU A 120 -8.08 -8.27 6.45
C LEU A 120 -8.48 -8.63 7.88
N LYS A 121 -8.44 -7.67 8.80
CA LYS A 121 -8.93 -7.85 10.17
C LYS A 121 -10.41 -8.24 10.19
N GLU A 122 -11.25 -7.50 9.47
CA GLU A 122 -12.69 -7.77 9.39
C GLU A 122 -12.97 -9.14 8.74
N SER A 123 -12.10 -9.60 7.83
CA SER A 123 -12.25 -10.87 7.10
C SER A 123 -11.61 -12.07 7.80
N LYS A 124 -10.79 -11.87 8.85
CA LYS A 124 -10.10 -12.94 9.57
C LYS A 124 -11.03 -14.09 10.00
N PRO A 125 -12.24 -13.86 10.53
CA PRO A 125 -13.14 -14.95 10.92
C PRO A 125 -13.52 -15.88 9.75
N LEU A 126 -13.55 -15.37 8.51
CA LEU A 126 -13.82 -16.17 7.31
C LEU A 126 -12.63 -17.08 6.99
N PHE A 127 -11.41 -16.57 7.09
CA PHE A 127 -10.19 -17.38 6.93
C PHE A 127 -10.09 -18.45 8.01
N ASP A 128 -10.33 -18.08 9.27
CA ASP A 128 -10.31 -19.02 10.41
C ASP A 128 -11.35 -20.15 10.20
N SER A 129 -12.57 -19.81 9.77
CA SER A 129 -13.64 -20.79 9.52
C SER A 129 -13.32 -21.75 8.38
N ALA A 130 -12.51 -21.30 7.41
CA ALA A 130 -12.03 -22.12 6.30
C ALA A 130 -10.71 -22.86 6.61
N GLY A 131 -10.19 -22.78 7.84
CA GLY A 131 -8.93 -23.41 8.23
C GLY A 131 -7.70 -22.77 7.57
N VAL A 132 -7.79 -21.49 7.19
CA VAL A 132 -6.74 -20.76 6.46
C VAL A 132 -6.03 -19.81 7.40
N LYS A 133 -4.70 -19.92 7.47
CA LYS A 133 -3.89 -18.98 8.26
C LYS A 133 -3.76 -17.65 7.53
N LEU A 134 -4.17 -16.56 8.16
CA LEU A 134 -3.86 -15.21 7.68
C LEU A 134 -2.49 -14.76 8.20
N ILE A 135 -1.60 -14.35 7.30
CA ILE A 135 -0.26 -13.84 7.57
C ILE A 135 -0.10 -12.50 6.84
N ALA A 136 -0.22 -11.40 7.57
CA ALA A 136 0.03 -10.05 7.06
C ALA A 136 1.47 -9.64 7.37
N VAL A 137 2.21 -9.20 6.37
CA VAL A 137 3.62 -8.80 6.49
C VAL A 137 3.79 -7.40 5.95
N GLY A 138 4.48 -6.52 6.67
CA GLY A 138 4.79 -5.17 6.22
C GLY A 138 6.29 -4.89 6.27
N VAL A 139 6.76 -4.04 5.34
CA VAL A 139 8.10 -3.47 5.43
C VAL A 139 8.18 -2.50 6.61
N GLY A 140 9.18 -2.69 7.46
CA GLY A 140 9.47 -1.85 8.62
C GLY A 140 9.88 -2.67 9.83
N THR A 141 10.11 -2.01 10.96
CA THR A 141 10.51 -2.68 12.21
C THR A 141 9.30 -3.24 12.97
N PRO A 142 9.49 -4.19 13.92
CA PRO A 142 8.41 -4.72 14.75
C PRO A 142 7.62 -3.63 15.48
N ASN A 143 8.31 -2.56 15.90
CA ASN A 143 7.67 -1.41 16.52
C ASN A 143 6.65 -0.73 15.58
N LYS A 144 6.95 -0.63 14.29
CA LYS A 144 6.01 -0.06 13.29
C LYS A 144 4.80 -0.97 13.08
N ALA A 145 5.00 -2.29 13.07
CA ALA A 145 3.92 -3.27 13.03
C ALA A 145 2.98 -3.13 14.24
N ARG A 146 3.55 -2.99 15.44
CA ARG A 146 2.80 -2.80 16.68
C ARG A 146 1.96 -1.52 16.67
N ILE A 147 2.46 -0.41 16.14
CA ILE A 147 1.67 0.82 15.95
C ILE A 147 0.41 0.53 15.11
N LEU A 148 0.55 -0.18 13.99
CA LEU A 148 -0.60 -0.56 13.17
C LEU A 148 -1.57 -1.46 13.96
N ALA A 149 -1.04 -2.47 14.65
CA ALA A 149 -1.85 -3.41 15.43
C ALA A 149 -2.65 -2.73 16.53
N GLU A 150 -2.03 -1.87 17.33
CA GLU A 150 -2.68 -1.14 18.42
C GLU A 150 -3.79 -0.21 17.88
N ARG A 151 -3.51 0.53 16.80
CA ARG A 151 -4.43 1.55 16.31
C ARG A 151 -5.58 1.02 15.46
N LEU A 152 -5.37 -0.12 14.79
CA LEU A 152 -6.42 -0.82 14.04
C LEU A 152 -7.04 -1.98 14.80
N THR A 153 -6.58 -2.28 16.03
CA THR A 153 -6.92 -3.53 16.74
C THR A 153 -6.68 -4.77 15.89
N PHE A 154 -5.60 -4.76 15.10
CA PHE A 154 -5.23 -5.88 14.23
C PHE A 154 -4.61 -7.01 15.08
N PRO A 155 -5.00 -8.29 14.89
CA PRO A 155 -4.47 -9.42 15.66
C PRO A 155 -2.96 -9.58 15.49
N LEU A 156 -2.22 -9.53 16.61
CA LEU A 156 -0.74 -9.59 16.62
C LEU A 156 -0.20 -10.92 16.09
N ASP A 157 -0.94 -12.01 16.26
CA ASP A 157 -0.60 -13.36 15.78
C ASP A 157 -0.77 -13.54 14.26
N CYS A 158 -1.22 -12.49 13.58
CA CYS A 158 -1.34 -12.41 12.13
C CYS A 158 -0.45 -11.31 11.52
N LEU A 159 0.31 -10.55 12.32
CA LEU A 159 1.06 -9.39 11.83
C LEU A 159 2.56 -9.52 12.06
N TYR A 160 3.32 -9.40 10.98
CA TYR A 160 4.77 -9.60 10.96
C TYR A 160 5.48 -8.46 10.23
N ALA A 161 6.75 -8.29 10.55
CA ALA A 161 7.63 -7.25 10.03
C ALA A 161 8.79 -7.87 9.27
N ASP A 162 9.01 -7.41 8.04
CA ASP A 162 10.18 -7.75 7.22
C ASP A 162 11.01 -6.49 7.01
N LEU A 163 12.06 -6.33 7.82
CA LEU A 163 12.88 -5.11 7.84
C LEU A 163 13.69 -4.97 6.55
N ASP A 164 14.22 -6.09 6.05
CA ASP A 164 15.15 -6.14 4.92
C ASP A 164 14.43 -6.34 3.59
N ARG A 165 13.10 -6.52 3.60
CA ARG A 165 12.25 -6.81 2.44
C ARG A 165 12.60 -8.13 1.75
N LYS A 166 13.21 -9.09 2.46
CA LYS A 166 13.66 -10.37 1.90
C LYS A 166 12.50 -11.17 1.29
N ALA A 167 11.32 -11.16 1.91
CA ALA A 167 10.13 -11.81 1.38
C ALA A 167 9.66 -11.14 0.08
N TYR A 168 9.76 -9.81 0.00
CA TYR A 168 9.39 -9.02 -1.16
C TYR A 168 10.33 -9.31 -2.34
N ASP A 169 11.63 -9.42 -2.07
CA ASP A 169 12.64 -9.76 -3.06
C ASP A 169 12.46 -11.18 -3.59
N VAL A 170 12.23 -12.16 -2.70
CA VAL A 170 11.95 -13.56 -3.07
C VAL A 170 10.70 -13.67 -3.94
N LEU A 171 9.64 -12.93 -3.61
CA LEU A 171 8.39 -12.92 -4.38
C LEU A 171 8.45 -11.97 -5.59
N GLY A 172 9.57 -11.26 -5.79
CA GLY A 172 9.79 -10.32 -6.87
C GLY A 172 8.76 -9.20 -6.93
N LEU A 173 8.35 -8.67 -5.77
CA LEU A 173 7.40 -7.55 -5.69
C LEU A 173 8.03 -6.27 -6.23
N TYR A 174 7.21 -5.43 -6.85
CA TYR A 174 7.73 -4.25 -7.55
C TYR A 174 8.26 -3.18 -6.59
N TYR A 175 9.26 -2.45 -7.07
CA TYR A 175 9.83 -1.29 -6.40
C TYR A 175 9.97 -0.14 -7.39
N GLY A 176 9.65 1.09 -6.97
CA GLY A 176 10.06 2.29 -7.71
C GLY A 176 9.04 3.42 -7.78
N PHE A 177 9.54 4.59 -8.13
CA PHE A 177 8.81 5.85 -8.11
C PHE A 177 7.63 5.89 -9.10
N GLY A 178 7.88 5.49 -10.36
CA GLY A 178 6.86 5.51 -11.41
C GLY A 178 5.63 4.66 -11.07
N ARG A 179 5.86 3.45 -10.55
CA ARG A 179 4.80 2.54 -10.10
C ARG A 179 4.07 3.04 -8.86
N THR A 180 4.79 3.74 -7.97
CA THR A 180 4.22 4.24 -6.71
C THR A 180 3.28 5.43 -6.90
N PHE A 181 3.68 6.39 -7.74
CA PHE A 181 3.02 7.70 -7.84
C PHE A 181 2.29 7.95 -9.16
N PHE A 182 2.65 7.24 -10.24
CA PHE A 182 2.13 7.50 -11.58
C PHE A 182 1.45 6.29 -12.21
N ASN A 183 1.21 5.21 -11.47
CA ASN A 183 0.54 4.04 -12.02
C ASN A 183 -0.97 4.24 -12.09
N PRO A 184 -1.62 4.06 -13.27
CA PRO A 184 -3.07 4.13 -13.39
C PRO A 184 -3.82 3.11 -12.52
N ALA A 185 -3.18 2.01 -12.12
CA ALA A 185 -3.76 1.04 -11.18
C ALA A 185 -4.16 1.69 -9.83
N SER A 186 -3.47 2.77 -9.44
CA SER A 186 -3.80 3.54 -8.24
C SER A 186 -5.07 4.40 -8.36
N ALA A 187 -5.65 4.55 -9.56
CA ALA A 187 -6.91 5.28 -9.74
C ALA A 187 -8.07 4.66 -8.94
N LYS A 188 -8.01 3.35 -8.65
CA LYS A 188 -8.98 2.64 -7.81
C LYS A 188 -9.00 3.10 -6.33
N VAL A 189 -8.01 3.89 -5.91
CA VAL A 189 -8.02 4.50 -4.57
C VAL A 189 -9.13 5.55 -4.47
N PHE A 190 -9.41 6.31 -5.54
CA PHE A 190 -10.44 7.35 -5.54
C PHE A 190 -11.84 6.78 -5.32
N SER A 191 -12.14 5.60 -5.85
CA SER A 191 -13.44 4.94 -5.65
C SER A 191 -13.63 4.36 -4.25
N ARG A 192 -12.58 4.30 -3.42
CA ARG A 192 -12.60 3.72 -2.06
C ARG A 192 -12.41 4.76 -0.97
N PHE A 193 -12.70 6.02 -1.27
CA PHE A 193 -12.43 7.15 -0.39
C PHE A 193 -13.01 6.98 1.03
N GLU A 194 -14.25 6.54 1.18
CA GLU A 194 -14.88 6.35 2.50
C GLU A 194 -14.21 5.25 3.33
N SER A 195 -13.90 4.12 2.70
CA SER A 195 -13.16 3.00 3.29
C SER A 195 -11.78 3.45 3.77
N LEU A 196 -11.04 4.13 2.89
CA LEU A 196 -9.75 4.69 3.22
C LEU A 196 -9.85 5.69 4.37
N GLN A 197 -10.81 6.63 4.31
CA GLN A 197 -11.06 7.62 5.36
C GLN A 197 -11.36 6.95 6.71
N LYS A 198 -12.18 5.89 6.73
CA LYS A 198 -12.49 5.11 7.93
C LYS A 198 -11.22 4.46 8.48
N ALA A 199 -10.42 3.81 7.63
CA ALA A 199 -9.21 3.10 8.02
C ALA A 199 -8.11 4.04 8.54
N VAL A 200 -8.05 5.27 8.03
CA VAL A 200 -7.02 6.24 8.44
C VAL A 200 -7.44 7.14 9.60
N LYS A 201 -8.62 6.94 10.23
CA LYS A 201 -9.05 7.76 11.38
C LYS A 201 -8.02 7.78 12.52
N ASN A 202 -7.35 6.66 12.74
CA ASN A 202 -6.31 6.51 13.77
C ASN A 202 -4.89 6.48 13.17
N TYR A 203 -4.72 6.87 11.91
CA TYR A 203 -3.43 6.79 11.23
C TYR A 203 -2.34 7.66 11.89
N THR A 204 -1.08 7.20 11.80
CA THR A 204 0.10 8.01 12.14
C THR A 204 1.21 7.79 11.14
N ILE A 205 1.91 8.88 10.82
CA ILE A 205 3.12 8.82 9.99
C ILE A 205 4.28 8.11 10.71
N GLU A 206 4.23 7.95 12.04
CA GLU A 206 5.25 7.27 12.84
C GLU A 206 5.41 5.81 12.46
N ALA A 207 4.35 5.19 11.93
CA ALA A 207 4.39 3.83 11.39
C ALA A 207 5.18 3.72 10.08
N THR A 208 5.60 4.84 9.48
CA THR A 208 6.47 4.81 8.30
C THR A 208 7.83 4.19 8.66
N PRO A 209 8.37 3.30 7.80
CA PRO A 209 9.72 2.77 7.99
C PRO A 209 10.76 3.88 8.12
N ASP A 210 11.81 3.59 8.88
CA ASP A 210 12.90 4.54 9.10
C ASP A 210 13.72 4.73 7.81
N ASP A 211 13.92 3.65 7.04
CA ASP A 211 14.38 3.71 5.66
C ASP A 211 13.26 4.25 4.74
N ARG A 212 13.38 5.52 4.35
CA ARG A 212 12.39 6.18 3.49
C ARG A 212 12.37 5.65 2.07
N SER A 213 13.41 4.96 1.61
CA SER A 213 13.39 4.35 0.28
C SER A 213 12.36 3.21 0.20
N SER A 214 12.02 2.60 1.33
CA SER A 214 11.00 1.56 1.45
C SER A 214 9.59 2.03 1.07
N VAL A 215 9.31 3.34 1.06
CA VAL A 215 7.99 3.85 0.64
C VAL A 215 7.69 3.62 -0.84
N LEU A 216 8.71 3.24 -1.63
CA LEU A 216 8.56 2.91 -3.05
C LEU A 216 8.21 1.43 -3.28
N GLN A 217 8.26 0.61 -2.23
CA GLN A 217 7.91 -0.80 -2.30
C GLN A 217 6.42 -0.97 -2.61
N GLN A 218 6.09 -1.97 -3.44
CA GLN A 218 4.73 -2.43 -3.68
C GLN A 218 4.44 -3.73 -2.92
N GLY A 219 3.15 -3.99 -2.70
CA GLY A 219 2.66 -5.14 -1.97
C GLY A 219 2.25 -6.27 -2.90
N GLY A 220 1.51 -7.22 -2.34
CA GLY A 220 0.91 -8.31 -3.09
C GLY A 220 0.15 -9.28 -2.19
N MET A 221 -0.57 -10.19 -2.82
CA MET A 221 -1.37 -11.22 -2.17
C MET A 221 -1.04 -12.58 -2.74
N PHE A 222 -0.80 -13.54 -1.84
CA PHE A 222 -0.39 -14.89 -2.19
C PHE A 222 -1.18 -15.91 -1.39
N VAL A 223 -1.53 -17.03 -2.01
CA VAL A 223 -2.17 -18.17 -1.34
C VAL A 223 -1.32 -19.40 -1.52
N PHE A 224 -0.95 -20.03 -0.42
CA PHE A 224 -0.16 -21.27 -0.39
C PHE A 224 -0.98 -22.41 0.20
N LYS A 225 -0.83 -23.62 -0.35
CA LYS A 225 -1.23 -24.88 0.28
C LYS A 225 0.02 -25.74 0.44
N GLY A 226 0.42 -25.98 1.68
CA GLY A 226 1.76 -26.42 2.01
C GLY A 226 2.81 -25.48 1.39
N ASN A 227 3.69 -26.04 0.56
CA ASN A 227 4.67 -25.29 -0.21
C ASN A 227 4.20 -24.88 -1.62
N GLN A 228 3.00 -25.32 -2.04
CA GLN A 228 2.49 -25.01 -3.36
C GLN A 228 1.85 -23.62 -3.39
N LEU A 229 2.31 -22.77 -4.29
CA LEU A 229 1.69 -21.48 -4.57
C LEU A 229 0.46 -21.68 -5.47
N LEU A 230 -0.72 -21.36 -4.97
CA LEU A 230 -2.00 -21.49 -5.68
C LEU A 230 -2.44 -20.18 -6.36
N TYR A 231 -2.13 -19.05 -5.72
CA TYR A 231 -2.49 -17.72 -6.20
C TYR A 231 -1.35 -16.76 -5.93
N ALA A 232 -1.07 -15.89 -6.89
CA ALA A 232 -0.14 -14.79 -6.72
C ALA A 232 -0.61 -13.57 -7.49
N ARG A 233 -0.71 -12.45 -6.79
CA ARG A 233 -0.95 -11.14 -7.38
C ARG A 233 0.02 -10.14 -6.77
N LYS A 234 0.77 -9.45 -7.62
CA LYS A 234 1.61 -8.32 -7.24
C LYS A 234 0.79 -7.04 -7.41
N ASP A 235 0.87 -6.13 -6.46
CA ASP A 235 0.20 -4.85 -6.59
C ASP A 235 0.93 -4.01 -7.66
N GLU A 236 0.27 -3.69 -8.76
CA GLU A 236 0.91 -2.94 -9.85
C GLU A 236 1.27 -1.51 -9.41
N GLY A 237 0.50 -0.95 -8.48
CA GLY A 237 0.75 0.35 -7.87
C GLY A 237 0.06 0.51 -6.52
N THR A 238 0.21 1.69 -5.92
CA THR A 238 -0.31 1.99 -4.59
C THR A 238 -1.82 1.74 -4.52
N GLY A 239 -2.23 0.84 -3.63
CA GLY A 239 -3.63 0.55 -3.38
C GLY A 239 -4.29 -0.41 -4.39
N ASP A 240 -3.55 -1.02 -5.32
CA ASP A 240 -4.07 -2.04 -6.23
C ASP A 240 -4.17 -3.44 -5.61
N HIS A 241 -4.80 -3.52 -4.43
CA HIS A 241 -4.89 -4.75 -3.64
C HIS A 241 -5.72 -5.83 -4.34
N ALA A 242 -5.44 -7.11 -4.04
CA ALA A 242 -6.28 -8.24 -4.41
C ALA A 242 -7.72 -8.10 -3.87
N PRO A 243 -8.77 -8.38 -4.67
CA PRO A 243 -10.14 -8.46 -4.17
C PRO A 243 -10.24 -9.66 -3.22
N LEU A 244 -10.74 -9.47 -2.00
CA LEU A 244 -10.76 -10.54 -1.00
C LEU A 244 -11.73 -11.69 -1.36
N ASP A 245 -12.77 -11.41 -2.13
CA ASP A 245 -13.66 -12.42 -2.69
C ASP A 245 -12.92 -13.40 -3.60
N GLU A 246 -11.99 -12.92 -4.43
CA GLU A 246 -11.13 -13.77 -5.25
C GLU A 246 -10.23 -14.67 -4.37
N ILE A 247 -9.67 -14.11 -3.29
CA ILE A 247 -8.81 -14.85 -2.35
C ILE A 247 -9.61 -15.92 -1.61
N LEU A 248 -10.79 -15.57 -1.11
CA LEU A 248 -11.68 -16.50 -0.41
C LEU A 248 -12.15 -17.61 -1.35
N ASP A 249 -12.49 -17.31 -2.60
CA ASP A 249 -12.87 -18.32 -3.60
C ASP A 249 -11.74 -19.32 -3.87
N VAL A 250 -10.50 -18.86 -4.04
CA VAL A 250 -9.33 -19.74 -4.15
C VAL A 250 -9.19 -20.63 -2.91
N CYS A 251 -9.33 -20.04 -1.73
CA CYS A 251 -9.24 -20.78 -0.48
C CYS A 251 -10.32 -21.87 -0.39
N CYS A 252 -11.58 -21.52 -0.65
CA CYS A 252 -12.69 -22.48 -0.62
C CYS A 252 -12.49 -23.63 -1.63
N LYS A 253 -12.03 -23.34 -2.84
CA LYS A 253 -11.80 -24.39 -3.86
C LYS A 253 -10.68 -25.36 -3.48
N ALA A 254 -9.68 -24.90 -2.74
CA ALA A 254 -8.52 -25.69 -2.36
C ALA A 254 -8.73 -26.54 -1.08
N THR A 255 -9.75 -26.20 -0.28
CA THR A 255 -10.13 -26.93 0.95
C THR A 255 -11.23 -27.96 0.74
N VAL A 256 -11.92 -27.94 -0.41
CA VAL A 256 -12.86 -28.99 -0.80
C VAL A 256 -12.07 -30.25 -1.21
N PRO A 257 -12.34 -31.43 -0.62
CA PRO A 257 -11.67 -32.70 -0.94
C PRO A 257 -11.84 -33.15 -2.39
#